data_AF-A0A9D0NZM9-F1
#
_entry.id   AF-A0A9D0NZM9-F1
#
_cell.length_a   1.000
_cell.length_b   1.000
_cell.length_c   1.000
_cell.angle_alpha   90.00
_cell.angle_beta   90.00
_cell.angle_gamma   90.00
#
_symmetry.space_group_name_H-M   'P 1'
#
loop_
_entity.id
_entity.type
_entity.pdbx_description
1 polymer ?
#
loop_
_entity_poly.entity_id
_entity_poly.type
_entity_poly.pdbx_seq_one_letter_code
_entity_poly.pdbx_strand_id
1 'polypeptide(L)'
;MAHARVVEVDYYQLVENLKKASNANGLIEKADKEKWKAYITENRIQDIKLEAFGKVKFMAGKPRLAAIVTGGSWDGCYVYSNEDEAALKWEAAE
;
A
#
# COMPACT_ATOMS: atom_id res chain seq x y z
N MET A 1 16.88 13.72 10.15
CA MET A 1 15.41 13.67 10.14
C MET A 1 15.02 12.74 9.01
N ALA A 2 14.56 11.53 9.29
CA ALA A 2 14.07 10.67 8.22
C ALA A 2 12.79 11.31 7.65
N HIS A 3 12.65 11.32 6.33
CA HIS A 3 11.41 11.73 5.68
C HIS A 3 10.68 10.47 5.27
N ALA A 4 9.35 10.45 5.43
CA ALA A 4 8.56 9.35 4.93
C ALA A 4 8.78 9.25 3.42
N ARG A 5 9.08 8.04 2.94
CA ARG A 5 9.46 7.80 1.55
C ARG A 5 8.59 6.72 0.94
N VAL A 6 8.51 6.76 -0.38
CA VAL A 6 7.83 5.76 -1.18
C VAL A 6 8.91 4.96 -1.90
N VAL A 7 8.95 3.65 -1.67
CA VAL A 7 9.95 2.74 -2.26
C VAL A 7 9.28 1.80 -3.26
N GLU A 8 9.99 1.46 -4.32
CA GLU A 8 9.53 0.43 -5.26
C GLU A 8 9.65 -0.95 -4.64
N VAL A 9 8.63 -1.78 -4.86
CA VAL A 9 8.60 -3.18 -4.42
C VAL A 9 8.17 -4.06 -5.59
N ASP A 10 8.53 -5.34 -5.52
CA ASP A 10 8.14 -6.31 -6.54
C ASP A 10 6.61 -6.48 -6.55
N TYR A 11 5.99 -6.23 -7.71
CA TYR A 11 4.55 -6.29 -7.88
C TYR A 11 4.00 -7.71 -7.71
N TYR A 12 4.68 -8.72 -8.26
CA TYR A 12 4.21 -10.10 -8.20
C TYR A 12 4.26 -10.62 -6.76
N GLN A 13 5.35 -10.33 -6.04
CA GLN A 13 5.44 -10.62 -4.61
C GLN A 13 4.37 -9.88 -3.81
N LEU A 14 4.08 -8.62 -4.13
CA LEU A 14 2.98 -7.90 -3.48
C LEU A 14 1.65 -8.62 -3.72
N VAL A 15 1.31 -8.97 -4.95
CA VAL A 15 0.05 -9.66 -5.31
C VAL A 15 -0.10 -10.98 -4.55
N GLU A 16 0.95 -11.77 -4.47
CA GLU A 16 0.95 -13.01 -3.67
C GLU A 16 0.70 -12.74 -2.18
N ASN A 17 1.33 -11.71 -1.62
CA ASN A 17 1.15 -11.35 -0.22
C ASN A 17 -0.23 -10.73 0.06
N LEU A 18 -0.79 -9.95 -0.86
CA LEU A 18 -2.18 -9.46 -0.76
C LEU A 18 -3.17 -10.63 -0.72
N LYS A 19 -2.96 -11.66 -1.55
CA LYS A 19 -3.78 -12.88 -1.54
C LYS A 19 -3.65 -13.63 -0.20
N LYS A 20 -2.43 -13.77 0.32
CA LYS A 20 -2.18 -14.39 1.63
C LYS A 20 -2.85 -13.60 2.77
N ALA A 21 -2.70 -12.27 2.75
CA ALA A 21 -3.31 -11.38 3.72
C ALA A 21 -4.84 -11.44 3.69
N SER A 22 -5.43 -11.49 2.49
CA SER A 22 -6.88 -11.67 2.33
C SER A 22 -7.36 -12.96 2.99
N ASN A 23 -6.68 -14.09 2.72
CA ASN A 23 -7.00 -15.38 3.35
C ASN A 23 -6.83 -15.36 4.88
N ALA A 24 -5.94 -14.52 5.41
CA ALA A 24 -5.68 -14.37 6.83
C ALA A 24 -6.52 -13.26 7.51
N ASN A 25 -7.47 -12.63 6.80
CA ASN A 25 -8.21 -11.43 7.24
C ASN A 25 -7.32 -10.22 7.62
N GLY A 26 -6.09 -10.18 7.12
CA GLY A 26 -5.12 -9.11 7.33
C GLY A 26 -5.03 -8.11 6.16
N LEU A 27 -5.87 -8.25 5.13
CA LEU A 27 -5.94 -7.29 4.03
C LEU A 27 -6.92 -6.17 4.38
N ILE A 28 -6.47 -4.92 4.21
CA ILE A 28 -7.33 -3.74 4.32
C ILE A 28 -7.26 -2.98 3.00
N GLU A 29 -8.38 -2.88 2.30
CA GLU A 29 -8.47 -2.12 1.05
C GLU A 29 -9.03 -0.73 1.29
N LYS A 30 -8.71 0.23 0.41
CA LYS A 30 -9.32 1.58 0.49
C LYS A 30 -10.85 1.57 0.40
N ALA A 31 -11.43 0.52 -0.21
CA ALA A 31 -12.88 0.32 -0.25
C ALA A 31 -13.48 0.15 1.16
N ASP A 32 -12.73 -0.43 2.11
CA ASP A 32 -13.10 -0.60 3.51
C ASP A 32 -12.88 0.71 4.30
N LYS A 33 -13.68 1.74 4.00
CA LYS A 33 -13.48 3.12 4.50
C LYS A 33 -13.18 3.22 6.00
N GLU A 34 -13.87 2.45 6.83
CA GLU A 34 -13.69 2.47 8.29
C GLU A 34 -12.33 1.89 8.71
N LYS A 35 -12.03 0.66 8.28
CA LYS A 35 -10.76 -0.02 8.58
C LYS A 35 -9.57 0.73 7.98
N TRP A 36 -9.71 1.20 6.74
CA TRP A 36 -8.70 1.99 6.05
C TRP A 36 -8.38 3.26 6.81
N LYS A 37 -9.41 4.05 7.17
CA LYS A 37 -9.23 5.31 7.91
C LYS A 37 -8.57 5.08 9.27
N ALA A 38 -8.96 4.04 10.00
CA ALA A 38 -8.35 3.68 11.27
C ALA A 38 -6.85 3.37 11.08
N TYR A 39 -6.53 2.50 10.11
CA TYR A 39 -5.16 2.07 9.84
C TYR A 39 -4.23 3.24 9.45
N ILE A 40 -4.64 4.07 8.49
CA ILE A 40 -3.80 5.20 8.04
C ILE A 40 -3.60 6.25 9.14
N THR A 41 -4.59 6.42 10.03
CA THR A 41 -4.50 7.37 11.15
C THR A 41 -3.53 6.87 12.21
N GLU A 42 -3.65 5.60 12.60
CA GLU A 42 -2.78 4.95 13.58
C GLU A 42 -1.32 4.93 13.12
N ASN A 43 -1.10 4.63 11.84
CA ASN A 43 0.23 4.50 11.25
C ASN A 43 0.76 5.81 10.63
N ARG A 44 0.04 6.93 10.81
CA ARG A 44 0.41 8.27 10.30
C ARG A 44 0.72 8.30 8.79
N ILE A 45 -0.04 7.53 8.01
CA ILE A 45 0.17 7.35 6.58
C ILE A 45 -0.52 8.48 5.82
N GLN A 46 0.21 9.09 4.89
CA GLN A 46 -0.33 10.14 4.02
C GLN A 46 -0.86 9.49 2.75
N ASP A 47 -2.02 8.83 2.85
CA ASP A 47 -2.63 8.04 1.76
C ASP A 47 -2.89 8.87 0.49
N ILE A 48 -3.27 10.14 0.64
CA ILE A 48 -3.43 11.09 -0.47
C ILE A 48 -2.10 11.28 -1.22
N LYS A 49 -0.98 11.43 -0.50
CA LYS A 49 0.33 11.56 -1.15
C LYS A 49 0.73 10.26 -1.81
N LEU A 50 0.55 9.13 -1.14
CA LEU A 50 0.87 7.81 -1.69
C LEU A 50 0.08 7.54 -2.99
N GLU A 51 -1.21 7.85 -3.02
CA GLU A 51 -2.04 7.77 -4.23
C GLU A 51 -1.54 8.71 -5.32
N ALA A 52 -1.22 9.96 -4.99
CA ALA A 52 -0.70 10.93 -5.95
C ALA A 52 0.64 10.48 -6.55
N PHE A 53 1.55 9.93 -5.73
CA PHE A 53 2.79 9.31 -6.21
C PHE A 53 2.50 8.16 -7.17
N GLY A 54 1.55 7.28 -6.84
CA GLY A 54 1.11 6.21 -7.74
C GLY A 54 0.57 6.76 -9.08
N LYS A 55 -0.26 7.82 -9.06
CA LYS A 55 -0.79 8.44 -10.30
C LYS A 55 0.30 9.02 -11.20
N VAL A 56 1.38 9.56 -10.61
CA VAL A 56 2.49 10.13 -11.36
C VAL A 56 3.42 9.03 -11.90
N LYS A 57 3.60 7.94 -11.13
CA LYS A 57 4.55 6.88 -11.48
C LYS A 57 3.97 5.82 -12.39
N PHE A 58 2.68 5.51 -12.28
CA PHE A 58 1.98 4.52 -13.09
C PHE A 58 1.41 5.15 -14.36
N MET A 59 1.69 4.58 -15.53
CA MET A 59 1.29 5.12 -16.83
C MET A 59 -0.21 5.00 -17.05
N ALA A 60 -0.85 3.92 -16.57
CA ALA A 60 -2.31 3.74 -16.71
C ALA A 60 -3.13 4.71 -15.85
N GLY A 61 -2.51 5.36 -14.85
CA GLY A 61 -3.16 6.36 -14.00
C GLY A 61 -4.25 5.81 -13.05
N LYS A 62 -4.32 4.50 -12.85
CA LYS A 62 -5.30 3.83 -11.96
C LYS A 62 -4.65 3.13 -10.75
N PRO A 63 -3.99 3.88 -9.84
CA PRO A 63 -3.41 3.29 -8.64
C PRO A 63 -4.49 2.74 -7.71
N ARG A 64 -4.21 1.59 -7.12
CA ARG A 64 -4.99 0.97 -6.05
C ARG A 64 -4.20 1.01 -4.75
N LEU A 65 -4.91 1.22 -3.65
CA LEU A 65 -4.34 1.32 -2.31
C LEU A 65 -4.77 0.11 -1.47
N ALA A 66 -3.81 -0.54 -0.83
CA ALA A 66 -4.04 -1.66 0.07
C ALA A 66 -3.01 -1.68 1.20
N ALA A 67 -3.40 -2.23 2.34
CA ALA A 67 -2.54 -2.45 3.48
C ALA A 67 -2.56 -3.92 3.89
N ILE A 68 -1.39 -4.41 4.29
CA ILE A 68 -1.20 -5.76 4.80
C ILE A 68 -0.90 -5.65 6.29
N VAL A 69 -1.66 -6.38 7.10
CA VAL A 69 -1.58 -6.43 8.56
C VAL A 69 -1.65 -7.91 8.98
N THR A 70 -0.53 -8.61 8.84
CA THR A 70 -0.41 -10.05 9.07
C THR A 70 0.67 -10.41 10.10
N GLY A 71 1.40 -9.42 10.63
CA GLY A 71 2.58 -9.61 11.47
C GLY A 71 3.82 -10.07 10.69
N GLY A 72 3.82 -9.90 9.36
CA GLY A 72 4.88 -10.38 8.47
C GLY A 72 5.79 -9.27 7.93
N SER A 73 6.84 -9.65 7.20
CA SER A 73 7.77 -8.70 6.57
C SER A 73 7.12 -7.81 5.50
N TRP A 74 5.97 -8.26 4.96
CA TRP A 74 5.16 -7.53 4.00
C TRP A 74 4.09 -6.66 4.64
N ASP A 75 4.06 -6.53 5.96
CA ASP A 75 3.17 -5.57 6.61
C ASP A 75 3.52 -4.14 6.19
N GLY A 76 2.47 -3.32 6.01
CA GLY A 76 2.59 -1.94 5.58
C GLY A 76 1.52 -1.51 4.58
N CYS A 77 1.66 -0.29 4.08
CA CYS A 77 0.74 0.31 3.13
C CYS A 77 1.38 0.39 1.75
N TYR A 78 0.59 0.04 0.73
CA TYR A 78 1.03 -0.11 -0.64
C TYR A 78 0.12 0.63 -1.59
N VAL A 79 0.71 1.13 -2.67
CA VAL A 79 0.00 1.56 -3.87
C VAL A 79 0.50 0.74 -5.05
N TYR A 80 -0.39 0.21 -5.85
CA TYR A 80 -0.05 -0.68 -6.96
C TYR A 80 -0.97 -0.47 -8.17
N SER A 81 -0.49 -0.84 -9.35
CA SER A 81 -1.27 -0.86 -10.58
C SER A 81 -1.16 -2.23 -11.22
N ASN A 82 -2.32 -2.84 -11.51
CA ASN A 82 -2.36 -4.11 -12.23
C ASN A 82 -2.08 -3.93 -13.73
N GLU A 83 -2.35 -2.74 -14.28
CA GLU A 83 -2.13 -2.44 -15.70
C GLU A 83 -0.65 -2.19 -15.99
N ASP A 84 0.07 -1.62 -15.02
CA ASP A 84 1.50 -1.30 -15.14
C ASP A 84 2.40 -2.37 -14.49
N GLU A 85 1.81 -3.38 -13.85
CA GLU A 85 2.52 -4.42 -13.09
C GLU A 85 3.57 -3.83 -12.13
N ALA A 86 3.19 -2.74 -11.47
CA ALA A 86 4.07 -1.93 -10.64
C ALA A 86 3.50 -1.73 -9.24
N ALA A 87 4.38 -1.68 -8.24
CA ALA A 87 4.01 -1.53 -6.86
C ALA A 87 5.00 -0.65 -6.09
N LEU A 88 4.45 0.13 -5.16
CA LEU A 88 5.20 1.00 -4.27
C LEU A 88 4.74 0.78 -2.82
N LYS A 89 5.68 0.83 -1.88
CA LYS A 89 5.45 0.74 -0.44
C LYS A 89 5.68 2.09 0.21
N TRP A 90 4.80 2.46 1.14
CA TRP A 90 5.03 3.58 2.05
C TRP A 90 5.92 3.15 3.20
N GLU A 91 7.06 3.83 3.35
CA GLU A 91 7.91 3.73 4.53
C GLU A 91 7.77 5.01 5.35
N ALA A 92 7.25 4.87 6.57
CA ALA A 92 7.18 5.97 7.51
C ALA A 92 8.60 6.43 7.89
N ALA A 93 8.74 7.73 8.18
CA ALA A 93 9.93 8.24 8.83
C ALA A 93 10.03 7.69 10.26
N GLU A 94 11.16 7.08 10.59
CA GLU A 94 11.57 6.79 11.97
C GLU A 94 11.84 8.08 12.77
#